data_AF-A0A3L6JKI1-F1
#
_entry.id   AF-A0A3L6JKI1-F1
#
_cell.length_a   1.000
_cell.length_b   1.000
_cell.length_c   1.000
_cell.angle_alpha   90.00
_cell.angle_beta   90.00
_cell.angle_gamma   90.00
#
_symmetry.space_group_name_H-M   'P 1'
#
loop_
_entity.id
_entity.type
_entity.pdbx_description
1 polymer ?
#
loop_
_entity_poly.entity_id
_entity_poly.type
_entity_poly.pdbx_seq_one_letter_code
_entity_poly.pdbx_strand_id
1 'polypeptide(L)'
;MQTQKDNKKPNTRYTQSYDLFLRLADKVMSNRPWRKLGLFSYYDAPYFDSESVFLSPKQVMVAMAKEAAREDKTVVFVMDALEEGSMGFSAEADFRQFMTLFDEAFPDSMKFYFGPADSDKVWLHSLEHLKIPASWLVKKPYVFAEVLTDASPTGEDWGPGDVSFEDMSGLHEVLVEKLGPPSLTEEVLEKMRKEVASKTRGIGASDYAGEAIGLLVSPGTAVTHGVKYLGKLLSTVKDRRKKEVKDVYLEWRQRVDNAYSRDNLDRFFDSTPEYDSRVVAALLQKKPVLVITETRDTLFDAFLPLLLQNLMDEIGYVPPGKRPRFHTEGEKPASGGTEEEQSDGQTPMDYERAGVDESELPPVTGRLMMTMMEEASAGAEHHAVAGDDSFGGKPRVIILLDAATHLSNFERSFRSVLRIPERFPNMSVAASFFTNRETMTIALQEGVLEYISNRALVMDLNPALFEAATSKLPVSKKAWLEGRLREMAGITSNGGAAFLEYYASADEPWALRVLKKPRLGLAKRVFHWLGRQK
;
A
#
# COMPACT_ATOMS: atom_id res chain seq x y z
N MET A 1 31.76 12.74 -35.49
CA MET A 1 30.93 13.51 -34.55
C MET A 1 29.65 13.92 -35.26
N GLN A 2 28.52 13.29 -34.94
CA GLN A 2 27.21 13.75 -35.40
C GLN A 2 26.15 13.28 -34.41
N THR A 3 26.03 14.01 -33.30
CA THR A 3 25.02 13.76 -32.28
C THR A 3 23.66 14.21 -32.81
N GLN A 4 22.85 13.26 -33.27
CA GLN A 4 21.42 13.49 -33.48
C GLN A 4 20.77 13.86 -32.14
N LYS A 5 20.52 15.16 -31.93
CA LYS A 5 19.56 15.62 -30.93
C LYS A 5 18.16 15.27 -31.42
N ASP A 6 17.73 14.05 -31.15
CA ASP A 6 16.32 13.68 -31.20
C ASP A 6 15.57 14.38 -30.05
N ASN A 7 15.31 15.68 -30.24
CA ASN A 7 14.30 16.42 -29.51
C ASN A 7 12.92 15.91 -29.95
N LYS A 8 12.59 14.65 -29.59
CA LYS A 8 11.21 14.17 -29.60
C LYS A 8 10.42 15.12 -28.70
N LYS A 9 9.47 15.84 -29.30
CA LYS A 9 8.50 16.64 -28.54
C LYS A 9 7.83 15.71 -27.50
N PRO A 10 7.54 16.19 -26.28
CA PRO A 10 6.83 15.39 -25.29
C PRO A 10 5.57 14.80 -25.92
N ASN A 11 5.34 13.51 -25.73
CA ASN A 11 4.31 12.80 -26.47
C ASN A 11 2.94 13.36 -26.06
N THR A 12 2.31 14.10 -26.98
CA THR A 12 1.23 15.02 -26.65
C THR A 12 0.01 14.34 -26.06
N ARG A 13 -0.16 13.04 -26.28
CA ARG A 13 -1.25 12.22 -25.77
C ARG A 13 -1.29 12.19 -24.24
N TYR A 14 -0.14 12.06 -23.58
CA TYR A 14 -0.05 11.89 -22.12
C TYR A 14 -0.40 13.19 -21.38
N THR A 15 0.24 14.30 -21.76
CA THR A 15 -0.06 15.63 -21.21
C THR A 15 -1.52 16.04 -21.46
N GLN A 16 -2.05 15.79 -22.67
CA GLN A 16 -3.46 16.09 -22.97
C GLN A 16 -4.44 15.29 -22.09
N SER A 17 -4.12 14.03 -21.81
CA SER A 17 -4.98 13.16 -20.99
C SER A 17 -4.93 13.54 -19.52
N TYR A 18 -3.74 13.89 -19.01
CA TYR A 18 -3.56 14.51 -17.70
C TYR A 18 -4.36 15.81 -17.57
N ASP A 19 -4.25 16.74 -18.54
CA ASP A 19 -5.02 18.00 -18.55
C ASP A 19 -6.53 17.77 -18.57
N LEU A 20 -7.00 16.76 -19.31
CA LEU A 20 -8.42 16.39 -19.37
C LEU A 20 -8.92 15.86 -18.02
N PHE A 21 -8.13 15.03 -17.35
CA PHE A 21 -8.47 14.50 -16.04
C PHE A 21 -8.37 15.56 -14.94
N LEU A 22 -7.34 16.41 -14.95
CA LEU A 22 -7.18 17.53 -14.02
C LEU A 22 -8.40 18.47 -14.06
N ARG A 23 -8.89 18.80 -15.27
CA ARG A 23 -10.12 19.61 -15.45
C ARG A 23 -11.40 18.90 -15.00
N LEU A 24 -11.41 17.57 -14.91
CA LEU A 24 -12.51 16.81 -14.35
C LEU A 24 -12.43 16.80 -12.82
N ALA A 25 -11.24 16.62 -12.26
CA ALA A 25 -10.97 16.69 -10.83
C ALA A 25 -11.37 18.06 -10.25
N ASP A 26 -10.84 19.14 -10.82
CA ASP A 26 -11.14 20.55 -10.51
C ASP A 26 -12.64 20.87 -10.46
N LYS A 27 -13.45 20.25 -11.34
CA LYS A 27 -14.88 20.57 -11.49
C LYS A 27 -15.84 19.69 -10.71
N VAL A 28 -15.43 18.46 -10.41
CA VAL A 28 -16.34 17.39 -9.97
C VAL A 28 -15.89 16.75 -8.65
N MET A 29 -14.59 16.74 -8.39
CA MET A 29 -13.98 16.07 -7.25
C MET A 29 -13.37 17.03 -6.22
N SER A 30 -13.26 18.32 -6.57
CA SER A 30 -13.00 19.43 -5.64
C SER A 30 -14.06 19.51 -4.54
N ASN A 31 -13.67 19.95 -3.33
CA ASN A 31 -14.53 20.05 -2.15
C ASN A 31 -15.05 18.71 -1.58
N ARG A 32 -14.62 17.56 -2.09
CA ARG A 32 -14.89 16.24 -1.48
C ARG A 32 -13.80 15.92 -0.44
N PRO A 33 -14.14 15.31 0.72
CA PRO A 33 -13.14 14.92 1.70
C PRO A 33 -12.17 13.88 1.13
N TRP A 34 -10.95 13.91 1.66
CA TRP A 34 -9.82 13.08 1.20
C TRP A 34 -9.51 11.90 2.11
N ARG A 35 -10.27 11.73 3.20
CA ARG A 35 -9.93 10.85 4.34
C ARG A 35 -9.47 9.46 3.90
N LYS A 36 -10.31 8.77 3.11
CA LYS A 36 -9.98 7.54 2.38
C LYS A 36 -10.48 7.67 0.96
N LEU A 37 -9.64 7.36 -0.02
CA LEU A 37 -9.97 7.33 -1.44
C LEU A 37 -9.35 6.08 -2.09
N GLY A 38 -10.19 5.18 -2.60
CA GLY A 38 -9.73 4.05 -3.41
C GLY A 38 -9.73 4.38 -4.90
N LEU A 39 -8.68 4.00 -5.61
CA LEU A 39 -8.63 3.98 -7.07
C LEU A 39 -8.59 2.51 -7.50
N PHE A 40 -9.57 2.04 -8.27
CA PHE A 40 -9.73 0.61 -8.56
C PHE A 40 -9.63 0.33 -10.06
N SER A 41 -8.84 -0.68 -10.39
CA SER A 41 -8.77 -1.29 -11.72
C SER A 41 -8.63 -2.80 -11.59
N TYR A 42 -8.86 -3.53 -12.69
CA TYR A 42 -8.70 -4.99 -12.69
C TYR A 42 -7.22 -5.39 -12.78
N TYR A 43 -6.47 -4.83 -13.73
CA TYR A 43 -5.06 -5.16 -13.98
C TYR A 43 -4.11 -4.05 -13.50
N ASP A 44 -2.86 -4.40 -13.20
CA ASP A 44 -1.73 -3.46 -13.13
C ASP A 44 -1.44 -2.96 -14.54
N ALA A 45 -2.15 -1.90 -14.94
CA ALA A 45 -2.24 -1.39 -16.30
C ALA A 45 -2.78 0.04 -16.30
N PRO A 46 -2.55 0.83 -17.38
CA PRO A 46 -3.20 2.12 -17.53
C PRO A 46 -4.74 1.97 -17.54
N TYR A 47 -5.42 2.80 -16.75
CA TYR A 47 -6.89 2.83 -16.67
C TYR A 47 -7.54 3.06 -18.04
N PHE A 48 -6.89 3.79 -18.94
CA PHE A 48 -7.31 3.92 -20.34
C PHE A 48 -6.11 3.95 -21.28
N ASP A 49 -6.11 3.06 -22.28
CA ASP A 49 -5.19 3.09 -23.43
C ASP A 49 -5.98 3.08 -24.76
N SER A 50 -5.96 4.20 -25.48
CA SER A 50 -6.52 4.36 -26.82
C SER A 50 -5.71 5.43 -27.59
N GLU A 51 -5.66 5.40 -28.92
CA GLU A 51 -4.87 6.34 -29.75
C GLU A 51 -4.94 7.82 -29.32
N SER A 52 -6.08 8.26 -28.77
CA SER A 52 -6.33 9.65 -28.35
C SER A 52 -6.17 9.95 -26.85
N VAL A 53 -6.21 8.95 -25.96
CA VAL A 53 -6.24 9.15 -24.50
C VAL A 53 -5.40 8.06 -23.81
N PHE A 54 -4.41 8.46 -23.01
CA PHE A 54 -3.63 7.59 -22.12
C PHE A 54 -3.77 8.07 -20.68
N LEU A 55 -4.20 7.23 -19.75
CA LEU A 55 -4.33 7.62 -18.35
C LEU A 55 -3.87 6.48 -17.43
N SER A 56 -2.70 6.63 -16.80
CA SER A 56 -2.19 5.69 -15.79
C SER A 56 -2.65 6.03 -14.36
N PRO A 57 -2.57 5.08 -13.41
CA PRO A 57 -2.78 5.33 -11.99
C PRO A 57 -1.97 6.53 -11.48
N LYS A 58 -0.67 6.54 -11.79
CA LYS A 58 0.27 7.63 -11.45
C LYS A 58 -0.21 9.00 -11.97
N GLN A 59 -0.74 9.10 -13.19
CA GLN A 59 -1.28 10.37 -13.72
C GLN A 59 -2.56 10.83 -13.00
N VAL A 60 -3.45 9.90 -12.65
CA VAL A 60 -4.63 10.21 -11.82
C VAL A 60 -4.20 10.72 -10.46
N MET A 61 -3.24 10.07 -9.80
CA MET A 61 -2.71 10.51 -8.52
C MET A 61 -2.11 11.91 -8.57
N VAL A 62 -1.27 12.23 -9.57
CA VAL A 62 -0.66 13.56 -9.70
C VAL A 62 -1.72 14.64 -9.95
N ALA A 63 -2.76 14.36 -10.74
CA ALA A 63 -3.85 15.30 -10.96
C ALA A 63 -4.70 15.50 -9.69
N MET A 64 -5.03 14.43 -8.99
CA MET A 64 -5.77 14.45 -7.72
C MET A 64 -5.01 15.20 -6.63
N ALA A 65 -3.72 14.91 -6.47
CA ALA A 65 -2.84 15.61 -5.53
C ALA A 65 -2.69 17.11 -5.85
N LYS A 66 -2.69 17.50 -7.13
CA LYS A 66 -2.63 18.91 -7.55
C LYS A 66 -3.88 19.69 -7.19
N GLU A 67 -5.06 19.05 -7.18
CA GLU A 67 -6.26 19.66 -6.60
C GLU A 67 -6.17 19.73 -5.07
N ALA A 68 -5.75 18.64 -4.42
CA ALA A 68 -5.69 18.59 -2.96
C ALA A 68 -4.69 19.58 -2.35
N ALA A 69 -3.56 19.83 -3.03
CA ALA A 69 -2.53 20.78 -2.61
C ALA A 69 -3.03 22.24 -2.56
N ARG A 70 -4.14 22.57 -3.23
CA ARG A 70 -4.78 23.89 -3.14
C ARG A 70 -5.51 24.12 -1.82
N GLU A 71 -5.87 23.05 -1.10
CA GLU A 71 -6.60 23.09 0.18
C GLU A 71 -5.68 23.16 1.41
N ASP A 72 -4.47 23.70 1.23
CA ASP A 72 -3.39 23.80 2.23
C ASP A 72 -2.96 22.44 2.81
N LYS A 73 -3.03 21.39 1.98
CA LYS A 73 -2.60 20.02 2.31
C LYS A 73 -1.30 19.71 1.60
N THR A 74 -0.43 19.02 2.30
CA THR A 74 0.84 18.53 1.75
C THR A 74 0.67 17.10 1.27
N VAL A 75 1.41 16.70 0.25
CA VAL A 75 1.24 15.39 -0.40
C VAL A 75 2.53 14.59 -0.35
N VAL A 76 2.41 13.31 0.00
CA VAL A 76 3.47 12.31 -0.09
C VAL A 76 3.03 11.26 -1.09
N PHE A 77 3.77 11.09 -2.17
CA PHE A 77 3.59 9.98 -3.11
C PHE A 77 4.54 8.86 -2.71
N VAL A 78 4.03 7.63 -2.63
CA VAL A 78 4.84 6.42 -2.56
C VAL A 78 4.52 5.63 -3.81
N MET A 79 5.46 5.57 -4.74
CA MET A 79 5.26 5.04 -6.08
C MET A 79 6.20 3.88 -6.38
N ASP A 80 5.63 2.79 -6.90
CA ASP A 80 6.40 1.62 -7.27
C ASP A 80 7.26 1.86 -8.52
N ALA A 81 8.54 1.52 -8.40
CA ALA A 81 9.56 1.54 -9.45
C ALA A 81 9.36 0.43 -10.50
N LEU A 82 8.66 -0.65 -10.14
CA LEU A 82 8.60 -1.88 -10.91
C LEU A 82 7.33 -2.01 -11.77
N GLU A 83 6.46 -0.99 -11.83
CA GLU A 83 5.34 -0.95 -12.79
C GLU A 83 5.88 -1.06 -14.23
N GLU A 84 5.44 -2.09 -14.94
CA GLU A 84 5.69 -2.30 -16.36
C GLU A 84 4.64 -1.58 -17.20
N GLY A 85 5.06 -0.67 -18.09
CA GLY A 85 4.15 0.03 -18.98
C GLY A 85 4.53 1.48 -19.23
N SER A 86 3.80 2.15 -20.11
CA SER A 86 4.06 3.55 -20.41
C SER A 86 3.76 4.46 -19.22
N MET A 87 4.62 5.45 -18.98
CA MET A 87 4.65 6.25 -17.73
C MET A 87 4.96 5.45 -16.44
N GLY A 88 5.32 4.16 -16.55
CA GLY A 88 5.91 3.38 -15.47
C GLY A 88 7.37 3.78 -15.22
N PHE A 89 7.99 3.16 -14.22
CA PHE A 89 9.36 3.49 -13.77
C PHE A 89 10.42 2.43 -14.13
N SER A 90 9.96 1.28 -14.62
CA SER A 90 10.79 0.16 -15.10
C SER A 90 11.70 0.53 -16.27
N ALA A 91 11.34 1.53 -17.08
CA ALA A 91 12.13 2.02 -18.21
C ALA A 91 12.48 3.52 -18.08
N GLU A 92 13.73 3.87 -18.37
CA GLU A 92 14.24 5.25 -18.24
C GLU A 92 13.42 6.28 -19.04
N ALA A 93 12.95 5.90 -20.24
CA ALA A 93 12.19 6.79 -21.11
C ALA A 93 10.84 7.19 -20.49
N ASP A 94 10.14 6.22 -19.89
CA ASP A 94 8.85 6.39 -19.24
C ASP A 94 9.01 7.10 -17.88
N PHE A 95 10.04 6.76 -17.12
CA PHE A 95 10.45 7.51 -15.92
C PHE A 95 10.67 9.00 -16.24
N ARG A 96 11.52 9.34 -17.21
CA ARG A 96 11.77 10.74 -17.62
C ARG A 96 10.49 11.44 -18.06
N GLN A 97 9.57 10.72 -18.70
CA GLN A 97 8.29 11.26 -19.14
C GLN A 97 7.36 11.57 -17.96
N PHE A 98 7.27 10.67 -16.98
CA PHE A 98 6.57 10.94 -15.72
C PHE A 98 7.20 12.10 -14.98
N MET A 99 8.53 12.12 -14.81
CA MET A 99 9.23 13.19 -14.10
C MET A 99 8.97 14.56 -14.72
N THR A 100 8.92 14.65 -16.06
CA THR A 100 8.53 15.89 -16.76
C THR A 100 7.13 16.38 -16.32
N LEU A 101 6.14 15.49 -16.31
CA LEU A 101 4.77 15.81 -15.88
C LEU A 101 4.70 16.13 -14.38
N PHE A 102 5.48 15.44 -13.56
CA PHE A 102 5.55 15.64 -12.12
C PHE A 102 6.19 16.98 -11.75
N ASP A 103 7.28 17.36 -12.40
CA ASP A 103 7.96 18.65 -12.20
C ASP A 103 7.14 19.82 -12.75
N GLU A 104 6.40 19.65 -13.84
CA GLU A 104 5.38 20.61 -14.31
C GLU A 104 4.20 20.76 -13.33
N ALA A 105 3.89 19.72 -12.54
CA ALA A 105 2.86 19.77 -11.50
C ALA A 105 3.37 20.36 -10.18
N PHE A 106 4.61 20.04 -9.80
CA PHE A 106 5.21 20.28 -8.48
C PHE A 106 6.71 20.65 -8.61
N PRO A 107 7.04 21.88 -9.05
CA PRO A 107 8.43 22.28 -9.32
C PRO A 107 9.34 22.25 -8.09
N ASP A 108 8.82 22.58 -6.91
CA ASP A 108 9.56 22.61 -5.63
C ASP A 108 9.54 21.27 -4.87
N SER A 109 9.18 20.17 -5.54
CA SER A 109 9.04 18.84 -4.93
C SER A 109 10.39 18.22 -4.53
N MET A 110 10.43 17.59 -3.36
CA MET A 110 11.53 16.72 -2.95
C MET A 110 11.30 15.29 -3.45
N LYS A 111 12.38 14.61 -3.82
CA LYS A 111 12.33 13.33 -4.54
C LYS A 111 13.34 12.37 -3.94
N PHE A 112 12.88 11.21 -3.54
CA PHE A 112 13.64 10.19 -2.87
C PHE A 112 13.53 8.84 -3.56
N TYR A 113 14.57 8.02 -3.39
CA TYR A 113 14.61 6.62 -3.82
C TYR A 113 14.79 5.70 -2.60
N PHE A 114 14.06 4.60 -2.59
CA PHE A 114 14.13 3.54 -1.58
C PHE A 114 14.25 2.19 -2.28
N GLY A 115 15.48 1.70 -2.42
CA GLY A 115 15.78 0.51 -3.19
C GLY A 115 17.28 0.17 -3.19
N PRO A 116 17.64 -0.99 -3.76
CA PRO A 116 19.02 -1.47 -3.78
C PRO A 116 19.89 -0.59 -4.70
N ALA A 117 21.16 -0.41 -4.33
CA ALA A 117 22.10 0.47 -5.05
C ALA A 117 22.79 -0.21 -6.25
N ASP A 118 22.64 -1.53 -6.39
CA ASP A 118 23.09 -2.36 -7.50
C ASP A 118 21.96 -2.66 -8.52
N SER A 119 20.82 -1.99 -8.41
CA SER A 119 19.74 -2.04 -9.42
C SER A 119 20.24 -1.65 -10.81
N ASP A 120 19.65 -2.27 -11.83
CA ASP A 120 19.87 -1.93 -13.24
C ASP A 120 19.26 -0.55 -13.60
N LYS A 121 18.37 -0.02 -12.76
CA LYS A 121 17.67 1.28 -12.94
C LYS A 121 18.52 2.44 -12.45
N VAL A 122 19.73 2.54 -12.99
CA VAL A 122 20.76 3.54 -12.63
C VAL A 122 20.30 5.01 -12.66
N TRP A 123 19.19 5.32 -13.34
CA TRP A 123 18.57 6.64 -13.31
C TRP A 123 17.93 6.99 -11.95
N LEU A 124 17.42 6.00 -11.22
CA LEU A 124 16.84 6.19 -9.87
C LEU A 124 17.92 6.53 -8.83
N HIS A 125 19.15 6.05 -9.01
CA HIS A 125 20.29 6.31 -8.12
C HIS A 125 20.77 7.78 -8.15
N SER A 126 20.18 8.62 -9.02
CA SER A 126 20.40 10.07 -9.02
C SER A 126 19.55 10.83 -7.98
N LEU A 127 18.57 10.16 -7.37
CA LEU A 127 17.71 10.71 -6.33
C LEU A 127 18.35 10.57 -4.94
N GLU A 128 17.85 11.33 -3.97
CA GLU A 128 18.29 11.22 -2.58
C GLU A 128 17.79 9.88 -1.98
N HIS A 129 18.68 9.07 -1.40
CA HIS A 129 18.27 7.81 -0.77
C HIS A 129 17.53 8.10 0.54
N LEU A 130 16.26 7.68 0.61
CA LEU A 130 15.52 7.62 1.86
C LEU A 130 15.89 6.32 2.58
N LYS A 131 15.98 6.38 3.92
CA LYS A 131 16.33 5.26 4.78
C LYS A 131 15.43 5.26 6.02
N ILE A 132 15.35 4.10 6.66
CA ILE A 132 14.70 3.92 7.95
C ILE A 132 15.77 3.99 9.04
N PRO A 133 15.70 4.89 10.03
CA PRO A 133 16.68 4.90 11.12
C PRO A 133 16.62 3.58 11.91
N ALA A 134 17.73 2.85 12.00
CA ALA A 134 17.82 1.58 12.72
C ALA A 134 17.43 1.74 14.19
N SER A 135 17.76 2.90 14.78
CA SER A 135 17.35 3.25 16.15
C SER A 135 15.83 3.39 16.36
N TRP A 136 15.03 3.55 15.29
CA TRP A 136 13.56 3.49 15.35
C TRP A 136 13.06 2.05 15.41
N LEU A 137 13.66 1.13 14.65
CA LEU A 137 13.35 -0.31 14.72
C LEU A 137 13.68 -0.89 16.10
N VAL A 138 14.86 -0.57 16.66
CA VAL A 138 15.27 -1.03 18.01
C VAL A 138 14.28 -0.56 19.09
N LYS A 139 13.68 0.63 18.92
CA LYS A 139 12.64 1.16 19.83
C LYS A 139 11.24 0.58 19.56
N LYS A 140 11.04 -0.11 18.44
CA LYS A 140 9.76 -0.65 17.97
C LYS A 140 9.89 -2.09 17.44
N PRO A 141 10.43 -3.03 18.24
CA PRO A 141 10.61 -4.41 17.80
C PRO A 141 9.28 -5.09 17.43
N TYR A 142 8.15 -4.63 17.97
CA TYR A 142 6.82 -5.11 17.61
C TYR A 142 6.44 -4.83 16.14
N VAL A 143 6.87 -3.70 15.57
CA VAL A 143 6.64 -3.38 14.14
C VAL A 143 7.46 -4.30 13.26
N PHE A 144 8.71 -4.56 13.66
CA PHE A 144 9.60 -5.45 12.93
C PHE A 144 9.10 -6.90 13.00
N ALA A 145 8.63 -7.34 14.17
CA ALA A 145 8.04 -8.66 14.38
C ALA A 145 6.79 -8.87 13.52
N GLU A 146 5.87 -7.89 13.48
CA GLU A 146 4.66 -7.92 12.65
C GLU A 146 5.00 -8.11 11.17
N VAL A 147 5.93 -7.30 10.65
CA VAL A 147 6.36 -7.35 9.25
C VAL A 147 7.12 -8.63 8.92
N LEU A 148 7.99 -9.10 9.80
CA LEU A 148 8.72 -10.34 9.59
C LEU A 148 7.76 -11.55 9.62
N THR A 149 6.82 -11.63 10.57
CA THR A 149 5.77 -12.66 10.58
C THR A 149 5.01 -12.70 9.25
N ASP A 150 4.57 -11.53 8.76
CA ASP A 150 3.90 -11.40 7.46
C ASP A 150 4.81 -11.90 6.29
N ALA A 151 6.12 -11.69 6.37
CA ALA A 151 7.13 -12.13 5.41
C ALA A 151 7.63 -13.58 5.61
N SER A 152 7.17 -14.29 6.65
CA SER A 152 7.75 -15.57 7.08
C SER A 152 7.59 -16.67 6.02
N PRO A 153 8.69 -17.31 5.55
CA PRO A 153 8.61 -18.42 4.59
C PRO A 153 7.83 -19.65 5.09
N THR A 154 7.51 -19.71 6.38
CA THR A 154 6.82 -20.81 7.06
C THR A 154 5.56 -20.37 7.82
N GLY A 155 5.14 -19.10 7.68
CA GLY A 155 4.03 -18.53 8.46
C GLY A 155 4.25 -18.61 9.97
N GLU A 156 5.50 -18.53 10.43
CA GLU A 156 5.83 -18.50 11.85
C GLU A 156 5.55 -17.11 12.43
N ASP A 157 4.89 -17.07 13.60
CA ASP A 157 4.56 -15.84 14.29
C ASP A 157 5.65 -15.51 15.32
N TRP A 158 6.41 -14.45 15.06
CA TRP A 158 7.52 -14.02 15.89
C TRP A 158 7.09 -12.89 16.84
N GLY A 159 7.55 -12.96 18.09
CA GLY A 159 7.35 -11.91 19.08
C GLY A 159 8.42 -10.81 19.01
N PRO A 160 8.22 -9.68 19.70
CA PRO A 160 9.21 -8.59 19.74
C PRO A 160 10.58 -8.99 20.29
N GLY A 161 10.65 -10.03 21.15
CA GLY A 161 11.91 -10.56 21.65
C GLY A 161 12.70 -11.33 20.59
N ASP A 162 12.00 -12.11 19.74
CA ASP A 162 12.59 -13.02 18.75
C ASP A 162 13.26 -12.29 17.58
N VAL A 163 12.97 -11.00 17.42
CA VAL A 163 13.49 -10.13 16.34
C VAL A 163 14.28 -8.94 16.89
N SER A 164 14.60 -8.94 18.19
CA SER A 164 15.37 -7.88 18.82
C SER A 164 16.84 -7.88 18.35
N PHE A 165 17.41 -6.69 18.14
CA PHE A 165 18.80 -6.49 17.75
C PHE A 165 19.34 -5.18 18.32
N GLU A 166 20.66 -5.03 18.41
CA GLU A 166 21.32 -3.82 18.92
C GLU A 166 22.00 -2.99 17.82
N ASP A 167 22.52 -3.65 16.77
CA ASP A 167 23.28 -3.01 15.69
C ASP A 167 22.95 -3.60 14.30
N MET A 168 23.62 -3.12 13.26
CA MET A 168 23.46 -3.62 11.88
C MET A 168 23.89 -5.08 11.71
N SER A 169 24.80 -5.57 12.55
CA SER A 169 25.27 -6.96 12.54
C SER A 169 24.16 -7.88 13.08
N GLY A 170 23.54 -7.52 14.20
CA GLY A 170 22.38 -8.20 14.75
C GLY A 170 21.15 -8.13 13.83
N LEU A 171 20.92 -7.01 13.15
CA LEU A 171 19.85 -6.91 12.13
C LEU A 171 20.08 -7.91 10.99
N HIS A 172 21.31 -8.03 10.49
CA HIS A 172 21.67 -9.04 9.50
C HIS A 172 21.43 -10.46 10.03
N GLU A 173 21.88 -10.78 11.24
CA GLU A 173 21.69 -12.10 11.85
C GLU A 173 20.21 -12.46 11.99
N VAL A 174 19.37 -11.54 12.50
CA VAL A 174 17.91 -11.73 12.60
C VAL A 174 17.28 -11.94 11.22
N LEU A 175 17.62 -11.12 10.22
CA LEU A 175 17.06 -11.27 8.87
C LEU A 175 17.47 -12.60 8.21
N VAL A 176 18.72 -13.05 8.39
CA VAL A 176 19.20 -14.33 7.87
C VAL A 176 18.62 -15.52 8.61
N GLU A 177 18.39 -15.41 9.92
CA GLU A 177 17.75 -16.46 10.70
C GLU A 177 16.26 -16.62 10.33
N LYS A 178 15.51 -15.52 10.33
CA LYS A 178 14.04 -15.55 10.17
C LYS A 178 13.58 -15.68 8.72
N LEU A 179 14.23 -15.00 7.77
CA LEU A 179 13.87 -15.06 6.34
C LEU A 179 14.74 -16.05 5.53
N GLY A 180 15.68 -16.72 6.19
CA GLY A 180 16.51 -17.77 5.63
C GLY A 180 15.75 -19.09 5.39
N PRO A 181 16.47 -20.12 4.89
CA PRO A 181 15.88 -21.42 4.64
C PRO A 181 15.55 -22.15 5.97
N PRO A 182 14.30 -22.57 6.18
CA PRO A 182 13.79 -23.12 7.43
C PRO A 182 14.37 -24.49 7.79
N SER A 183 14.31 -24.86 9.07
CA SER A 183 14.88 -26.13 9.56
C SER A 183 14.24 -27.35 8.88
N LEU A 184 15.06 -28.35 8.53
CA LEU A 184 14.63 -29.56 7.80
C LEU A 184 13.91 -30.60 8.70
N THR A 185 13.25 -30.18 9.77
CA THR A 185 12.51 -31.08 10.66
C THR A 185 11.20 -31.54 10.00
N GLU A 186 10.78 -32.79 10.27
CA GLU A 186 9.58 -33.35 9.62
C GLU A 186 8.30 -32.57 9.98
N GLU A 187 8.21 -32.02 11.19
CA GLU A 187 7.09 -31.18 11.63
C GLU A 187 6.99 -29.88 10.82
N VAL A 188 8.12 -29.21 10.60
CA VAL A 188 8.20 -27.98 9.79
C VAL A 188 7.86 -28.29 8.33
N LEU A 189 8.38 -29.40 7.78
CA LEU A 189 8.00 -29.89 6.45
C LEU A 189 6.51 -30.26 6.33
N GLU A 190 5.88 -30.75 7.40
CA GLU A 190 4.45 -31.07 7.41
C GLU A 190 3.58 -29.81 7.53
N LYS A 191 3.98 -28.82 8.35
CA LYS A 191 3.35 -27.49 8.40
C LYS A 191 3.39 -26.83 7.03
N MET A 192 4.54 -26.79 6.36
CA MET A 192 4.67 -26.31 4.98
C MET A 192 3.75 -27.03 4.01
N ARG A 193 3.68 -28.37 4.06
CA ARG A 193 2.77 -29.14 3.19
C ARG A 193 1.31 -28.76 3.42
N LYS A 194 0.91 -28.56 4.68
CA LYS A 194 -0.46 -28.14 5.05
C LYS A 194 -0.76 -26.72 4.58
N GLU A 195 0.18 -25.79 4.72
CA GLU A 195 0.02 -24.39 4.33
C GLU A 195 0.04 -24.20 2.80
N VAL A 196 0.94 -24.88 2.09
CA VAL A 196 0.91 -24.95 0.63
C VAL A 196 -0.40 -25.59 0.17
N ALA A 197 -0.83 -26.71 0.77
CA ALA A 197 -2.08 -27.38 0.39
C ALA A 197 -3.34 -26.56 0.70
N SER A 198 -3.37 -25.76 1.77
CA SER A 198 -4.48 -24.87 2.07
C SER A 198 -4.56 -23.71 1.06
N LYS A 199 -3.41 -23.12 0.69
CA LYS A 199 -3.29 -22.13 -0.38
C LYS A 199 -3.61 -22.71 -1.78
N THR A 200 -3.42 -24.02 -1.99
CA THR A 200 -3.62 -24.74 -3.28
C THR A 200 -5.06 -25.23 -3.54
N ARG A 201 -5.96 -25.23 -2.54
CA ARG A 201 -7.25 -25.94 -2.57
C ARG A 201 -8.30 -25.50 -3.62
N GLY A 202 -7.96 -24.56 -4.51
CA GLY A 202 -8.83 -24.08 -5.59
C GLY A 202 -8.52 -24.61 -7.01
N ILE A 203 -7.41 -25.33 -7.22
CA ILE A 203 -6.96 -25.72 -8.57
C ILE A 203 -6.90 -27.25 -8.71
N GLY A 204 -7.49 -27.75 -9.82
CA GLY A 204 -7.68 -29.19 -10.08
C GLY A 204 -6.38 -29.97 -10.28
N ALA A 205 -6.36 -31.22 -9.80
CA ALA A 205 -5.12 -31.93 -9.50
C ALA A 205 -4.61 -32.95 -10.56
N SER A 206 -5.10 -32.95 -11.81
CA SER A 206 -4.81 -34.04 -12.75
C SER A 206 -3.59 -33.83 -13.67
N ASP A 207 -3.36 -32.62 -14.16
CA ASP A 207 -2.39 -32.39 -15.25
C ASP A 207 -1.42 -31.24 -14.94
N TYR A 208 -0.18 -31.38 -15.43
CA TYR A 208 0.95 -30.46 -15.24
C TYR A 208 1.63 -30.40 -13.86
N ALA A 209 2.12 -31.54 -13.37
CA ALA A 209 3.12 -31.56 -12.28
C ALA A 209 4.45 -30.82 -12.60
N GLY A 210 4.67 -30.37 -13.85
CA GLY A 210 5.81 -29.55 -14.28
C GLY A 210 5.52 -28.06 -14.51
N GLU A 211 4.30 -27.69 -14.94
CA GLU A 211 3.92 -26.29 -15.23
C GLU A 211 2.98 -25.68 -14.19
N ALA A 212 2.20 -26.49 -13.44
CA ALA A 212 1.26 -25.96 -12.45
C ALA A 212 1.93 -25.18 -11.30
N ILE A 213 3.21 -25.46 -10.99
CA ILE A 213 3.99 -24.68 -10.00
C ILE A 213 4.19 -23.22 -10.47
N GLY A 214 4.16 -22.96 -11.79
CA GLY A 214 4.20 -21.60 -12.35
C GLY A 214 2.87 -20.85 -12.33
N LEU A 215 1.76 -21.51 -11.98
CA LEU A 215 0.38 -20.98 -12.04
C LEU A 215 -0.36 -21.06 -10.68
N LEU A 216 0.37 -21.34 -9.59
CA LEU A 216 -0.20 -21.67 -8.27
C LEU A 216 0.10 -20.67 -7.15
N VAL A 217 0.47 -19.44 -7.48
CA VAL A 217 0.80 -18.39 -6.50
C VAL A 217 0.09 -17.09 -6.88
N SER A 218 -0.61 -16.46 -5.93
CA SER A 218 -1.05 -15.08 -6.09
C SER A 218 0.20 -14.18 -6.13
N PRO A 219 0.52 -13.47 -7.23
CA PRO A 219 1.92 -13.18 -7.58
C PRO A 219 2.63 -12.09 -6.76
N GLY A 220 2.03 -11.55 -5.70
CA GLY A 220 2.43 -10.26 -5.12
C GLY A 220 3.42 -10.27 -3.95
N THR A 221 3.53 -11.37 -3.18
CA THR A 221 4.66 -11.64 -2.27
C THR A 221 4.92 -13.14 -2.15
N ALA A 222 5.56 -13.71 -3.16
CA ALA A 222 6.64 -14.60 -2.77
C ALA A 222 7.75 -13.69 -2.21
N VAL A 223 8.28 -13.97 -1.02
CA VAL A 223 9.68 -13.58 -0.75
C VAL A 223 10.49 -14.32 -1.81
N THR A 224 10.98 -13.59 -2.82
CA THR A 224 10.72 -13.92 -4.26
C THR A 224 11.50 -15.06 -4.88
N HIS A 225 12.36 -15.71 -4.10
CA HIS A 225 12.88 -17.03 -4.45
C HIS A 225 12.65 -18.08 -3.36
N GLY A 226 12.33 -17.68 -2.12
CA GLY A 226 12.05 -18.60 -1.01
C GLY A 226 10.94 -19.59 -1.34
N VAL A 227 9.82 -19.15 -1.92
CA VAL A 227 8.71 -20.05 -2.33
C VAL A 227 9.10 -20.97 -3.50
N LYS A 228 9.92 -20.49 -4.44
CA LYS A 228 10.46 -21.30 -5.54
C LYS A 228 11.44 -22.35 -5.02
N TYR A 229 12.29 -21.99 -4.06
CA TYR A 229 13.15 -22.91 -3.33
C TYR A 229 12.35 -23.86 -2.45
N LEU A 230 11.26 -23.43 -1.84
CA LEU A 230 10.38 -24.27 -1.02
C LEU A 230 9.66 -25.31 -1.89
N GLY A 231 9.10 -24.91 -3.04
CA GLY A 231 8.51 -25.83 -4.01
C GLY A 231 9.54 -26.82 -4.58
N LYS A 232 10.74 -26.36 -4.92
CA LYS A 232 11.88 -27.21 -5.32
C LYS A 232 12.30 -28.14 -4.18
N LEU A 233 12.45 -27.65 -2.96
CA LEU A 233 12.84 -28.41 -1.78
C LEU A 233 11.80 -29.48 -1.44
N LEU A 234 10.50 -29.13 -1.46
CA LEU A 234 9.41 -30.08 -1.24
C LEU A 234 9.35 -31.18 -2.32
N SER A 235 9.58 -30.85 -3.59
CA SER A 235 9.65 -31.85 -4.67
C SER A 235 10.89 -32.74 -4.54
N THR A 236 12.06 -32.16 -4.25
CA THR A 236 13.31 -32.89 -4.05
C THR A 236 13.30 -33.78 -2.78
N VAL A 237 12.65 -33.33 -1.70
CA VAL A 237 12.39 -34.11 -0.47
C VAL A 237 11.43 -35.26 -0.76
N LYS A 238 10.35 -35.01 -1.52
CA LYS A 238 9.41 -36.06 -1.98
C LYS A 238 10.14 -37.14 -2.79
N ASP A 239 11.06 -36.74 -3.67
CA ASP A 239 11.91 -37.62 -4.47
C ASP A 239 13.09 -38.25 -3.69
N ARG A 240 13.21 -37.99 -2.38
CA ARG A 240 14.27 -38.49 -1.47
C ARG A 240 15.71 -38.13 -1.87
N ARG A 241 15.92 -37.10 -2.70
CA ARG A 241 17.25 -36.75 -3.26
C ARG A 241 18.06 -35.88 -2.29
N LYS A 242 18.57 -36.50 -1.22
CA LYS A 242 19.27 -35.82 -0.11
C LYS A 242 20.35 -34.80 -0.53
N LYS A 243 21.07 -35.04 -1.62
CA LYS A 243 22.10 -34.12 -2.13
C LYS A 243 21.49 -32.82 -2.69
N GLU A 244 20.54 -32.94 -3.62
CA GLU A 244 19.85 -31.80 -4.22
C GLU A 244 19.14 -30.94 -3.16
N VAL A 245 18.56 -31.53 -2.10
CA VAL A 245 17.97 -30.77 -0.98
C VAL A 245 19.01 -29.88 -0.31
N LYS A 246 20.21 -30.42 -0.05
CA LYS A 246 21.31 -29.67 0.57
C LYS A 246 21.82 -28.56 -0.33
N ASP A 247 21.93 -28.82 -1.63
CA ASP A 247 22.37 -27.83 -2.62
C ASP A 247 21.36 -26.66 -2.71
N VAL A 248 20.06 -26.96 -2.73
CA VAL A 248 18.96 -25.98 -2.68
C VAL A 248 18.95 -25.15 -1.40
N TYR A 249 19.15 -25.80 -0.25
CA TYR A 249 19.23 -25.12 1.05
C TYR A 249 20.43 -24.16 1.13
N LEU A 250 21.60 -24.59 0.64
CA LEU A 250 22.81 -23.78 0.60
C LEU A 250 22.65 -22.57 -0.33
N GLU A 251 22.05 -22.77 -1.51
CA GLU A 251 21.79 -21.70 -2.49
C GLU A 251 20.84 -20.63 -1.92
N TRP A 252 19.75 -21.03 -1.25
CA TRP A 252 18.84 -20.08 -0.58
C TRP A 252 19.58 -19.33 0.53
N ARG A 253 20.29 -20.03 1.44
CA ARG A 253 21.02 -19.37 2.53
C ARG A 253 22.02 -18.34 2.01
N GLN A 254 22.83 -18.71 1.02
CA GLN A 254 23.82 -17.80 0.41
C GLN A 254 23.17 -16.56 -0.22
N ARG A 255 22.00 -16.70 -0.86
CA ARG A 255 21.29 -15.54 -1.41
C ARG A 255 20.77 -14.60 -0.34
N VAL A 256 20.23 -15.14 0.74
CA VAL A 256 19.70 -14.36 1.88
C VAL A 256 20.83 -13.63 2.62
N ASP A 257 21.93 -14.33 2.91
CA ASP A 257 23.16 -13.81 3.52
C ASP A 257 23.79 -12.69 2.66
N ASN A 258 23.92 -12.89 1.34
CA ASN A 258 24.40 -11.86 0.42
C ASN A 258 23.42 -10.66 0.31
N ALA A 259 22.12 -10.92 0.23
CA ALA A 259 21.11 -9.87 0.07
C ALA A 259 21.04 -8.94 1.28
N TYR A 260 21.05 -9.51 2.49
CA TYR A 260 21.07 -8.73 3.74
C TYR A 260 22.48 -8.42 4.24
N SER A 261 23.50 -8.55 3.38
CA SER A 261 24.84 -8.09 3.71
C SER A 261 24.82 -6.62 4.17
N ARG A 262 25.76 -6.26 5.06
CA ARG A 262 25.81 -4.93 5.67
C ARG A 262 25.76 -3.79 4.65
N ASP A 263 26.51 -3.91 3.55
CA ASP A 263 26.58 -2.91 2.49
C ASP A 263 25.22 -2.67 1.78
N ASN A 264 24.34 -3.68 1.77
CA ASN A 264 22.97 -3.59 1.27
C ASN A 264 22.02 -3.06 2.35
N LEU A 265 22.12 -3.53 3.59
CA LEU A 265 21.29 -3.01 4.69
C LEU A 265 21.54 -1.52 4.94
N ASP A 266 22.78 -1.05 4.84
CA ASP A 266 23.15 0.37 4.94
C ASP A 266 22.55 1.23 3.80
N ARG A 267 21.86 0.64 2.79
CA ARG A 267 21.04 1.35 1.77
C ARG A 267 19.61 1.60 2.20
N PHE A 268 19.04 0.71 3.00
CA PHE A 268 17.67 0.79 3.50
C PHE A 268 17.57 1.36 4.90
N PHE A 269 18.63 1.18 5.70
CA PHE A 269 18.70 1.60 7.10
C PHE A 269 19.83 2.59 7.34
N ASP A 270 19.60 3.50 8.30
CA ASP A 270 20.63 4.39 8.78
C ASP A 270 20.95 4.13 10.25
N SER A 271 22.24 3.92 10.55
CA SER A 271 22.73 3.63 11.90
C SER A 271 23.09 4.90 12.69
N THR A 272 23.03 6.09 12.08
CA THR A 272 23.35 7.34 12.79
C THR A 272 22.19 7.79 13.69
N PRO A 273 22.46 8.24 14.95
CA PRO A 273 21.41 8.77 15.83
C PRO A 273 20.77 10.08 15.34
N GLU A 274 21.47 10.78 14.44
CA GLU A 274 21.12 12.12 13.92
C GLU A 274 20.47 12.07 12.53
N TYR A 275 20.09 10.89 12.04
CA TYR A 275 19.44 10.73 10.74
C TYR A 275 18.15 11.55 10.64
N ASP A 276 18.15 12.55 9.76
CA ASP A 276 16.98 13.33 9.35
C ASP A 276 16.56 12.88 7.94
N SER A 277 15.37 12.32 7.83
CA SER A 277 14.76 11.92 6.56
C SER A 277 14.50 13.11 5.62
N ARG A 278 14.52 14.35 6.15
CA ARG A 278 14.11 15.61 5.52
C ARG A 278 12.66 15.67 5.05
N VAL A 279 11.94 14.54 5.07
CA VAL A 279 10.53 14.44 4.68
C VAL A 279 9.67 15.38 5.53
N VAL A 280 9.85 15.36 6.85
CA VAL A 280 9.10 16.26 7.75
C VAL A 280 9.42 17.73 7.47
N ALA A 281 10.69 18.08 7.22
CA ALA A 281 11.09 19.44 6.88
C ALA A 281 10.50 19.91 5.53
N ALA A 282 10.44 19.03 4.53
CA ALA A 282 9.81 19.29 3.24
C ALA A 282 8.30 19.57 3.39
N LEU A 283 7.60 18.72 4.16
CA LEU A 283 6.17 18.86 4.40
C LEU A 283 5.85 20.12 5.23
N LEU A 284 6.68 20.49 6.21
CA LEU A 284 6.54 21.78 6.92
C LEU A 284 6.73 22.99 5.99
N GLN A 285 7.58 22.86 4.96
CA GLN A 285 7.72 23.86 3.88
C GLN A 285 6.63 23.76 2.81
N LYS A 286 5.59 22.93 3.03
CA LYS A 286 4.49 22.64 2.10
C LYS A 286 4.95 22.11 0.72
N LYS A 287 6.14 21.50 0.66
CA LYS A 287 6.69 20.87 -0.54
C LYS A 287 6.12 19.45 -0.71
N PRO A 288 5.61 19.10 -1.89
CA PRO A 288 5.30 17.73 -2.26
C PRO A 288 6.53 16.82 -2.13
N VAL A 289 6.33 15.60 -1.64
CA VAL A 289 7.37 14.59 -1.50
C VAL A 289 7.04 13.40 -2.40
N LEU A 290 7.97 13.00 -3.26
CA LEU A 290 7.89 11.77 -4.06
C LEU A 290 8.90 10.76 -3.52
N VAL A 291 8.44 9.59 -3.13
CA VAL A 291 9.26 8.43 -2.78
C VAL A 291 9.05 7.36 -3.85
N ILE A 292 10.13 6.98 -4.53
CA ILE A 292 10.13 5.90 -5.52
C ILE A 292 10.71 4.65 -4.85
N THR A 293 9.94 3.56 -4.84
CA THR A 293 10.27 2.33 -4.10
C THR A 293 10.59 1.19 -5.07
N GLU A 294 11.77 0.58 -4.94
CA GLU A 294 12.17 -0.60 -5.70
C GLU A 294 12.40 -1.79 -4.76
N THR A 295 11.29 -2.30 -4.21
CA THR A 295 11.29 -3.41 -3.25
C THR A 295 10.34 -4.54 -3.62
N ARG A 296 9.25 -4.24 -4.35
CA ARG A 296 8.27 -5.21 -4.86
C ARG A 296 8.99 -6.38 -5.52
N ASP A 297 8.54 -7.61 -5.24
CA ASP A 297 9.11 -8.82 -5.85
C ASP A 297 10.64 -8.98 -5.64
N THR A 298 11.21 -8.38 -4.59
CA THR A 298 12.60 -8.60 -4.16
C THR A 298 12.68 -9.22 -2.76
N LEU A 299 13.89 -9.59 -2.30
CA LEU A 299 14.10 -9.96 -0.89
C LEU A 299 13.86 -8.77 0.06
N PHE A 300 13.85 -7.53 -0.45
CA PHE A 300 13.65 -6.31 0.34
C PHE A 300 12.17 -5.89 0.44
N ASP A 301 11.22 -6.68 -0.08
CA ASP A 301 9.80 -6.29 -0.14
C ASP A 301 9.19 -5.99 1.24
N ALA A 302 9.61 -6.75 2.26
CA ALA A 302 9.26 -6.52 3.66
C ALA A 302 9.69 -5.14 4.19
N PHE A 303 10.63 -4.45 3.55
CA PHE A 303 11.07 -3.12 3.98
C PHE A 303 10.11 -2.01 3.57
N LEU A 304 9.22 -2.23 2.58
CA LEU A 304 8.18 -1.25 2.21
C LEU A 304 7.15 -1.03 3.33
N PRO A 305 6.57 -2.07 3.96
CA PRO A 305 5.82 -1.94 5.22
C PRO A 305 6.55 -1.14 6.30
N LEU A 306 7.84 -1.41 6.54
CA LEU A 306 8.64 -0.69 7.56
C LEU A 306 8.79 0.80 7.21
N LEU A 307 9.08 1.11 5.94
CA LEU A 307 9.18 2.48 5.45
C LEU A 307 7.86 3.24 5.67
N LEU A 308 6.73 2.64 5.31
CA LEU A 308 5.43 3.25 5.51
C LEU A 308 5.14 3.50 6.99
N GLN A 309 5.45 2.54 7.89
CA GLN A 309 5.25 2.71 9.33
C GLN A 309 6.18 3.78 9.94
N ASN A 310 7.43 3.89 9.47
CA ASN A 310 8.35 4.96 9.86
C ASN A 310 7.83 6.34 9.39
N LEU A 311 7.46 6.48 8.12
CA LEU A 311 6.87 7.72 7.59
C LEU A 311 5.58 8.11 8.33
N MET A 312 4.72 7.14 8.65
CA MET A 312 3.52 7.35 9.47
C MET A 312 3.84 7.92 10.85
N ASP A 313 4.84 7.38 11.55
CA ASP A 313 5.22 7.88 12.89
C ASP A 313 5.93 9.25 12.82
N GLU A 314 6.70 9.52 11.75
CA GLU A 314 7.36 10.81 11.55
C GLU A 314 6.37 11.94 11.21
N ILE A 315 5.33 11.64 10.44
CA ILE A 315 4.36 12.63 9.93
C ILE A 315 3.11 12.73 10.82
N GLY A 316 2.71 11.61 11.42
CA GLY A 316 1.44 11.45 12.11
C GLY A 316 1.33 12.21 13.43
N TYR A 317 0.17 12.81 13.65
CA TYR A 317 -0.21 13.41 14.92
C TYR A 317 -1.03 12.40 15.74
N VAL A 318 -0.55 12.08 16.95
CA VAL A 318 -1.30 11.31 17.95
C VAL A 318 -1.86 12.26 19.02
N PRO A 319 -3.20 12.41 19.13
CA PRO A 319 -3.82 13.26 20.15
C PRO A 319 -3.40 12.84 21.57
N PRO A 320 -3.18 13.79 22.51
CA PRO A 320 -2.66 13.48 23.84
C PRO A 320 -3.38 12.35 24.58
N GLY A 321 -4.72 12.31 24.52
CA GLY A 321 -5.53 11.25 25.15
C GLY A 321 -5.45 9.87 24.50
N LYS A 322 -4.89 9.75 23.28
CA LYS A 322 -4.65 8.48 22.57
C LYS A 322 -3.17 8.06 22.58
N ARG A 323 -2.27 8.84 23.19
CA ARG A 323 -0.84 8.47 23.27
C ARG A 323 -0.68 7.26 24.20
N PRO A 324 0.17 6.28 23.83
CA PRO A 324 0.56 5.22 24.77
C PRO A 324 1.09 5.86 26.05
N ARG A 325 0.45 5.58 27.18
CA ARG A 325 0.99 5.95 28.49
C ARG A 325 2.12 4.99 28.80
N PHE A 326 3.35 5.42 28.49
CA PHE A 326 4.52 4.80 29.08
C PHE A 326 4.45 5.05 30.59
N HIS A 327 4.14 4.01 31.36
CA HIS A 327 4.39 4.02 32.79
C HIS A 327 5.91 3.99 32.97
N THR A 328 6.49 5.16 33.22
CA THR A 328 7.89 5.28 33.61
C THR A 328 8.07 4.55 34.94
N GLU A 329 8.82 3.46 34.95
CA GLU A 329 9.22 2.75 36.17
C GLU A 329 10.10 3.69 37.03
N GLY A 330 9.46 4.44 37.93
CA GLY A 330 10.12 5.47 38.72
C GLY A 330 9.15 6.45 39.38
N GLU A 331 8.04 6.78 38.72
CA GLU A 331 6.98 7.61 39.34
C GLU A 331 6.09 6.75 40.25
N LYS A 332 6.61 6.46 41.45
CA LYS A 332 5.75 6.09 42.57
C LYS A 332 4.75 7.24 42.79
N PRO A 333 3.42 7.01 42.72
CA PRO A 333 2.46 8.03 43.11
C PRO A 333 2.73 8.41 44.57
N ALA A 334 2.90 9.71 44.83
CA ALA A 334 3.17 10.20 46.16
C ALA A 334 1.98 9.91 47.08
N SER A 335 2.15 8.92 47.95
CA SER A 335 1.11 8.47 48.89
C SER A 335 0.98 9.41 50.08
N GLY A 336 -0.09 10.21 50.09
CA GLY A 336 -0.85 10.64 51.26
C GLY A 336 -2.31 10.66 50.81
N GLY A 337 -3.25 9.92 51.40
CA GLY A 337 -3.51 9.79 52.84
C GLY A 337 -4.57 10.84 53.20
N THR A 338 -5.74 10.52 53.75
CA THR A 338 -6.24 9.24 54.30
C THR A 338 -7.77 9.29 54.39
N GLU A 339 -8.42 8.12 54.32
CA GLU A 339 -9.80 7.74 54.74
C GLU A 339 -10.27 6.64 53.77
N GLU A 340 -9.93 5.37 53.99
CA GLU A 340 -10.56 4.44 54.97
C GLU A 340 -12.05 4.18 54.71
N GLU A 341 -12.35 3.13 53.94
CA GLU A 341 -13.16 2.03 54.47
C GLU A 341 -12.72 0.68 53.86
N GLN A 342 -12.92 -0.39 54.63
CA GLN A 342 -12.41 -1.76 54.46
C GLN A 342 -13.54 -2.66 53.90
N SER A 343 -13.44 -3.95 53.51
CA SER A 343 -12.39 -4.87 53.03
C SER A 343 -13.09 -5.79 51.98
N ASP A 344 -12.55 -6.85 51.36
CA ASP A 344 -11.34 -7.67 51.57
C ASP A 344 -11.00 -8.45 50.26
N GLY A 345 -10.05 -9.40 50.32
CA GLY A 345 -10.07 -10.58 49.44
C GLY A 345 -9.19 -10.55 48.20
N GLN A 346 -7.88 -10.72 48.38
CA GLN A 346 -6.92 -10.98 47.31
C GLN A 346 -7.09 -12.38 46.70
N THR A 347 -6.98 -12.53 45.38
CA THR A 347 -6.04 -13.45 44.67
C THR A 347 -6.09 -13.21 43.14
N PRO A 348 -5.10 -13.69 42.34
CA PRO A 348 -4.90 -13.26 40.95
C PRO A 348 -5.87 -13.89 39.94
N MET A 349 -6.07 -13.21 38.80
CA MET A 349 -6.80 -13.75 37.65
C MET A 349 -5.97 -14.79 36.89
N ASP A 350 -6.07 -16.06 37.30
CA ASP A 350 -5.76 -17.20 36.44
C ASP A 350 -6.74 -17.23 35.27
N TYR A 351 -6.24 -17.06 34.04
CA TYR A 351 -7.03 -17.15 32.81
C TYR A 351 -7.06 -18.59 32.21
N GLU A 352 -7.12 -19.61 33.06
CA GLU A 352 -7.46 -20.97 32.64
C GLU A 352 -8.51 -21.61 33.56
N ARG A 353 -9.54 -22.21 32.95
CA ARG A 353 -10.68 -22.95 33.56
C ARG A 353 -11.80 -22.13 34.19
N ALA A 354 -12.68 -21.62 33.33
CA ALA A 354 -14.12 -21.75 33.57
C ALA A 354 -14.77 -22.30 32.29
N GLY A 355 -15.35 -23.50 32.39
CA GLY A 355 -16.19 -24.05 31.31
C GLY A 355 -17.54 -23.38 31.36
N VAL A 356 -17.71 -22.29 30.60
CA VAL A 356 -19.01 -21.65 30.38
C VAL A 356 -19.66 -22.33 29.17
N ASP A 357 -20.87 -22.85 29.37
CA ASP A 357 -21.66 -23.44 28.29
C ASP A 357 -22.16 -22.32 27.35
N GLU A 358 -21.88 -22.44 26.05
CA GLU A 358 -22.26 -21.42 25.05
C GLU A 358 -23.79 -21.20 24.98
N SER A 359 -24.59 -22.12 25.53
CA SER A 359 -26.06 -22.01 25.55
C SER A 359 -26.64 -20.99 26.55
N GLU A 360 -25.86 -20.45 27.48
CA GLU A 360 -26.32 -19.44 28.45
C GLU A 360 -26.04 -17.98 28.03
N LEU A 361 -25.32 -17.75 26.93
CA LEU A 361 -25.08 -16.39 26.42
C LEU A 361 -26.33 -15.86 25.69
N PRO A 362 -26.86 -14.67 26.08
CA PRO A 362 -28.00 -14.09 25.38
C PRO A 362 -27.60 -13.74 23.93
N PRO A 363 -28.49 -13.98 22.94
CA PRO A 363 -28.15 -13.80 21.53
C PRO A 363 -27.86 -12.33 21.21
N VAL A 364 -26.58 -12.00 21.05
CA VAL A 364 -26.10 -10.68 20.62
C VAL A 364 -26.56 -10.45 19.19
N THR A 365 -27.75 -9.87 19.03
CA THR A 365 -28.29 -9.54 17.71
C THR A 365 -27.35 -8.54 17.01
N GLY A 366 -26.91 -8.88 15.80
CA GLY A 366 -25.94 -8.07 15.03
C GLY A 366 -26.37 -6.63 14.75
N ARG A 367 -27.64 -6.29 14.98
CA ARG A 367 -28.13 -4.90 15.04
C ARG A 367 -27.39 -4.07 16.09
N LEU A 368 -27.12 -4.59 17.28
CA LEU A 368 -26.58 -3.81 18.39
C LEU A 368 -25.09 -3.47 18.18
N MET A 369 -24.31 -4.38 17.57
CA MET A 369 -22.98 -4.07 17.05
C MET A 369 -23.03 -3.06 15.90
N MET A 370 -23.99 -3.18 14.97
CA MET A 370 -24.17 -2.17 13.92
C MET A 370 -24.50 -0.78 14.47
N THR A 371 -25.39 -0.65 15.45
CA THR A 371 -25.71 0.67 16.03
C THR A 371 -24.48 1.31 16.66
N MET A 372 -23.66 0.54 17.38
CA MET A 372 -22.41 1.05 17.97
C MET A 372 -21.36 1.42 16.91
N MET A 373 -21.31 0.71 15.77
CA MET A 373 -20.42 1.07 14.66
C MET A 373 -20.93 2.30 13.88
N GLU A 374 -22.25 2.45 13.70
CA GLU A 374 -22.86 3.61 13.05
C GLU A 374 -22.72 4.87 13.92
N GLU A 375 -22.94 4.78 15.24
CA GLU A 375 -22.71 5.89 16.18
C GLU A 375 -21.23 6.30 16.26
N ALA A 376 -20.30 5.34 16.22
CA ALA A 376 -18.87 5.62 16.14
C ALA A 376 -18.45 6.28 14.81
N SER A 377 -19.22 6.06 13.72
CA SER A 377 -18.95 6.62 12.40
C SER A 377 -19.56 8.01 12.22
N ALA A 378 -20.76 8.24 12.75
CA ALA A 378 -21.51 9.50 12.60
C ALA A 378 -20.95 10.66 13.44
N GLY A 379 -20.23 10.38 14.53
CA GLY A 379 -19.73 11.40 15.47
C GLY A 379 -18.49 12.21 15.00
N ALA A 380 -17.97 11.97 13.79
CA ALA A 380 -16.64 12.46 13.38
C ALA A 380 -16.62 13.52 12.25
N GLU A 381 -17.78 13.96 11.73
CA GLU A 381 -17.87 14.97 10.66
C GLU A 381 -18.10 16.41 11.15
N HIS A 382 -17.34 16.85 12.15
CA HIS A 382 -17.19 18.29 12.38
C HIS A 382 -16.19 18.89 11.38
N HIS A 383 -16.72 19.51 10.32
CA HIS A 383 -15.98 20.40 9.40
C HIS A 383 -15.51 21.69 10.09
N ALA A 384 -14.64 21.56 11.10
CA ALA A 384 -13.85 22.66 11.59
C ALA A 384 -12.71 22.94 10.61
N VAL A 385 -12.63 24.17 10.11
CA VAL A 385 -11.42 24.71 9.45
C VAL A 385 -10.37 24.94 10.54
N ALA A 386 -9.81 23.85 11.06
CA ALA A 386 -8.84 23.88 12.14
C ALA A 386 -7.48 24.30 11.59
N GLY A 387 -7.00 25.48 12.02
CA GLY A 387 -5.70 26.02 11.61
C GLY A 387 -4.51 25.15 12.07
N ASP A 388 -3.30 25.54 11.63
CA ASP A 388 -2.07 24.75 11.80
C ASP A 388 -1.76 24.32 13.25
N ASP A 389 -2.21 25.07 14.26
CA ASP A 389 -2.04 24.72 15.69
C ASP A 389 -2.82 23.46 16.13
N SER A 390 -3.85 23.03 15.39
CA SER A 390 -4.74 21.93 15.81
C SER A 390 -4.08 20.55 15.92
N PHE A 391 -2.95 20.36 15.24
CA PHE A 391 -2.18 19.11 15.23
C PHE A 391 -0.79 19.26 15.85
N GLY A 392 -0.61 20.22 16.76
CA GLY A 392 0.65 20.43 17.49
C GLY A 392 1.84 20.68 16.57
N GLY A 393 1.63 21.43 15.49
CA GLY A 393 2.65 21.75 14.48
C GLY A 393 2.91 20.64 13.44
N LYS A 394 2.17 19.53 13.43
CA LYS A 394 2.23 18.54 12.34
C LYS A 394 1.38 18.98 11.15
N PRO A 395 1.88 18.88 9.90
CA PRO A 395 1.12 19.28 8.71
C PRO A 395 -0.07 18.34 8.45
N ARG A 396 -1.04 18.84 7.66
CA ARG A 396 -2.12 18.01 7.08
C ARG A 396 -1.58 17.30 5.85
N VAL A 397 -1.59 15.96 5.86
CA VAL A 397 -0.92 15.15 4.82
C VAL A 397 -1.87 14.20 4.12
N ILE A 398 -1.80 14.14 2.79
CA ILE A 398 -2.37 13.05 2.00
C ILE A 398 -1.22 12.16 1.52
N ILE A 399 -1.29 10.88 1.87
CA ILE A 399 -0.42 9.85 1.28
C ILE A 399 -1.13 9.29 0.05
N LEU A 400 -0.44 9.29 -1.09
CA LEU A 400 -0.84 8.64 -2.33
C LEU A 400 -0.02 7.36 -2.48
N LEU A 401 -0.63 6.22 -2.18
CA LEU A 401 -0.04 4.89 -2.26
C LEU A 401 -0.33 4.27 -3.61
N ASP A 402 0.69 4.16 -4.44
CA ASP A 402 0.61 3.38 -5.67
C ASP A 402 0.68 1.88 -5.38
N ALA A 403 0.11 1.08 -6.28
CA ALA A 403 0.18 -0.38 -6.26
C ALA A 403 -0.08 -1.02 -4.87
N ALA A 404 -1.02 -0.47 -4.08
CA ALA A 404 -1.31 -0.90 -2.71
C ALA A 404 -1.78 -2.36 -2.61
N THR A 405 -2.14 -2.98 -3.74
CA THR A 405 -2.32 -4.43 -3.89
C THR A 405 -1.10 -5.24 -3.42
N HIS A 406 0.14 -4.77 -3.59
CA HIS A 406 1.33 -5.53 -3.13
C HIS A 406 1.47 -5.53 -1.60
N LEU A 407 1.10 -4.44 -0.95
CA LEU A 407 1.03 -4.40 0.52
C LEU A 407 0.05 -5.43 1.07
N SER A 408 -1.01 -5.78 0.34
CA SER A 408 -2.09 -6.69 0.79
C SER A 408 -1.66 -8.13 1.09
N ASN A 409 -0.44 -8.50 0.73
CA ASN A 409 0.10 -9.79 1.11
C ASN A 409 0.83 -9.77 2.46
N PHE A 410 1.23 -8.59 2.95
CA PHE A 410 1.64 -8.36 4.34
C PHE A 410 0.37 -8.04 5.16
N GLU A 411 -0.41 -9.07 5.50
CA GLU A 411 -1.81 -8.90 5.98
C GLU A 411 -1.93 -7.96 7.20
N ARG A 412 -1.08 -8.09 8.21
CA ARG A 412 -1.14 -7.26 9.42
C ARG A 412 -0.75 -5.82 9.08
N SER A 413 0.37 -5.69 8.38
CA SER A 413 0.94 -4.42 7.93
C SER A 413 -0.02 -3.63 7.03
N PHE A 414 -0.72 -4.33 6.11
CA PHE A 414 -1.72 -3.76 5.22
C PHE A 414 -2.88 -3.16 6.00
N ARG A 415 -3.48 -3.93 6.94
CA ARG A 415 -4.56 -3.42 7.78
C ARG A 415 -4.12 -2.20 8.62
N SER A 416 -2.85 -2.16 9.04
CA SER A 416 -2.26 -0.98 9.71
C SER A 416 -2.21 0.24 8.79
N VAL A 417 -1.70 0.09 7.55
CA VAL A 417 -1.64 1.14 6.52
C VAL A 417 -3.04 1.64 6.11
N LEU A 418 -4.00 0.74 5.90
CA LEU A 418 -5.36 1.13 5.49
C LEU A 418 -6.07 1.99 6.56
N ARG A 419 -5.69 1.84 7.83
CA ARG A 419 -6.27 2.54 8.99
C ARG A 419 -5.50 3.78 9.45
N ILE A 420 -4.60 4.30 8.60
CA ILE A 420 -3.90 5.58 8.83
C ILE A 420 -4.85 6.71 9.28
N PRO A 421 -6.01 6.97 8.62
CA PRO A 421 -6.87 8.11 8.98
C PRO A 421 -7.65 7.94 10.30
N GLU A 422 -7.68 6.74 10.87
CA GLU A 422 -8.25 6.47 12.20
C GLU A 422 -7.19 6.62 13.31
N ARG A 423 -5.94 6.25 13.01
CA ARG A 423 -4.78 6.37 13.90
C ARG A 423 -4.23 7.81 13.97
N PHE A 424 -4.19 8.50 12.83
CA PHE A 424 -3.56 9.82 12.66
C PHE A 424 -4.54 10.84 12.04
N PRO A 425 -5.22 11.69 12.85
CA PRO A 425 -6.27 12.58 12.36
C PRO A 425 -5.81 13.69 11.40
N ASN A 426 -4.50 13.98 11.34
CA ASN A 426 -3.92 14.91 10.37
C ASN A 426 -3.64 14.26 9.00
N MET A 427 -3.83 12.95 8.87
CA MET A 427 -3.47 12.17 7.68
C MET A 427 -4.71 11.70 6.92
N SER A 428 -4.53 11.47 5.63
CA SER A 428 -5.53 10.99 4.69
C SER A 428 -4.83 10.09 3.67
N VAL A 429 -5.54 9.10 3.10
CA VAL A 429 -4.92 8.14 2.18
C VAL A 429 -5.73 8.03 0.89
N ALA A 430 -5.03 8.16 -0.24
CA ALA A 430 -5.49 7.72 -1.55
C ALA A 430 -4.65 6.50 -1.96
N ALA A 431 -5.27 5.39 -2.34
CA ALA A 431 -4.57 4.14 -2.65
C ALA A 431 -5.06 3.55 -3.98
N SER A 432 -4.14 3.09 -4.84
CA SER A 432 -4.46 2.34 -6.06
C SER A 432 -4.47 0.84 -5.78
N PHE A 433 -5.55 0.17 -6.20
CA PHE A 433 -5.73 -1.27 -6.06
C PHE A 433 -6.01 -1.91 -7.43
N PHE A 434 -5.20 -2.90 -7.73
CA PHE A 434 -5.38 -3.87 -8.82
C PHE A 434 -6.13 -5.07 -8.27
N THR A 435 -7.18 -5.51 -8.98
CA THR A 435 -8.18 -6.46 -8.46
C THR A 435 -8.28 -7.76 -9.25
N ASN A 436 -7.23 -8.15 -9.97
CA ASN A 436 -7.19 -9.40 -10.73
C ASN A 436 -7.47 -10.60 -9.80
N ARG A 437 -8.38 -11.49 -10.23
CA ARG A 437 -8.84 -12.64 -9.44
C ARG A 437 -7.70 -13.59 -9.03
N GLU A 438 -6.69 -13.72 -9.89
CA GLU A 438 -5.53 -14.60 -9.67
C GLU A 438 -4.64 -14.12 -8.52
N THR A 439 -4.71 -12.84 -8.16
CA THR A 439 -3.77 -12.17 -7.26
C THR A 439 -4.40 -11.75 -5.93
N MET A 440 -5.65 -12.16 -5.66
CA MET A 440 -6.52 -11.51 -4.69
C MET A 440 -6.55 -12.18 -3.31
N THR A 441 -5.71 -11.70 -2.39
CA THR A 441 -5.68 -12.13 -0.98
C THR A 441 -6.99 -11.77 -0.24
N ILE A 442 -7.27 -12.40 0.90
CA ILE A 442 -8.42 -12.04 1.75
C ILE A 442 -8.27 -10.61 2.26
N ALA A 443 -7.07 -10.25 2.72
CA ALA A 443 -6.74 -8.90 3.15
C ALA A 443 -7.03 -7.85 2.05
N LEU A 444 -6.68 -8.12 0.79
CA LEU A 444 -7.01 -7.23 -0.33
C LEU A 444 -8.52 -7.04 -0.49
N GLN A 445 -9.31 -8.11 -0.36
CA GLN A 445 -10.77 -8.04 -0.48
C GLN A 445 -11.36 -7.15 0.62
N GLU A 446 -10.94 -7.36 1.87
CA GLU A 446 -11.32 -6.52 3.01
C GLU A 446 -10.95 -5.06 2.78
N GLY A 447 -9.72 -4.80 2.33
CA GLY A 447 -9.22 -3.45 2.09
C GLY A 447 -9.93 -2.70 0.96
N VAL A 448 -10.20 -3.40 -0.15
CA VAL A 448 -11.01 -2.86 -1.26
C VAL A 448 -12.41 -2.51 -0.77
N LEU A 449 -13.07 -3.39 0.00
CA LEU A 449 -14.40 -3.12 0.55
C LEU A 449 -14.40 -1.96 1.55
N GLU A 450 -13.38 -1.85 2.40
CA GLU A 450 -13.19 -0.74 3.34
C GLU A 450 -13.07 0.61 2.59
N TYR A 451 -12.25 0.67 1.54
CA TYR A 451 -12.06 1.89 0.76
C TYR A 451 -13.28 2.23 -0.11
N ILE A 452 -13.92 1.24 -0.73
CA ILE A 452 -15.18 1.44 -1.46
C ILE A 452 -16.27 1.97 -0.53
N SER A 453 -16.34 1.56 0.74
CA SER A 453 -17.37 2.05 1.67
C SER A 453 -17.31 3.56 1.95
N ASN A 454 -16.19 4.23 1.65
CA ASN A 454 -16.00 5.66 1.87
C ASN A 454 -16.11 6.46 0.55
N ARG A 455 -15.12 6.29 -0.32
CA ARG A 455 -14.99 7.01 -1.60
C ARG A 455 -14.13 6.21 -2.57
N ALA A 456 -14.61 6.02 -3.79
CA ALA A 456 -13.92 5.24 -4.81
C ALA A 456 -13.97 5.91 -6.18
N LEU A 457 -12.89 5.78 -6.95
CA LEU A 457 -12.92 5.88 -8.41
C LEU A 457 -12.73 4.47 -8.98
N VAL A 458 -13.81 3.88 -9.49
CA VAL A 458 -13.82 2.55 -10.11
C VAL A 458 -13.67 2.72 -11.62
N MET A 459 -12.47 2.42 -12.11
CA MET A 459 -12.13 2.38 -13.53
C MET A 459 -12.47 1.01 -14.11
N ASP A 460 -12.15 -0.04 -13.36
CA ASP A 460 -12.58 -1.42 -13.56
C ASP A 460 -12.55 -2.15 -12.20
N LEU A 461 -13.29 -3.24 -12.04
CA LEU A 461 -13.35 -3.97 -10.78
C LEU A 461 -13.69 -5.45 -11.01
N ASN A 462 -13.05 -6.33 -10.25
CA ASN A 462 -13.39 -7.75 -10.20
C ASN A 462 -14.90 -7.97 -10.00
N PRO A 463 -15.59 -8.78 -10.83
CA PRO A 463 -17.02 -9.03 -10.68
C PRO A 463 -17.42 -9.54 -9.28
N ALA A 464 -16.56 -10.35 -8.63
CA ALA A 464 -16.83 -10.86 -7.28
C ALA A 464 -16.71 -9.77 -6.21
N LEU A 465 -15.74 -8.84 -6.34
CA LEU A 465 -15.64 -7.67 -5.45
C LEU A 465 -16.77 -6.68 -5.67
N PHE A 466 -17.17 -6.46 -6.93
CA PHE A 466 -18.31 -5.63 -7.26
C PHE A 466 -19.60 -6.21 -6.66
N GLU A 467 -19.80 -7.53 -6.75
CA GLU A 467 -20.91 -8.22 -6.09
C GLU A 467 -20.85 -8.11 -4.56
N ALA A 468 -19.68 -8.31 -3.94
CA ALA A 468 -19.50 -8.15 -2.49
C ALA A 468 -19.80 -6.71 -2.03
N ALA A 469 -19.27 -5.69 -2.74
CA ALA A 469 -19.48 -4.28 -2.45
C ALA A 469 -20.94 -3.85 -2.65
N THR A 470 -21.65 -4.45 -3.60
CA THR A 470 -23.07 -4.15 -3.90
C THR A 470 -24.07 -5.09 -3.22
N SER A 471 -23.60 -6.06 -2.43
CA SER A 471 -24.41 -7.11 -1.80
C SER A 471 -25.59 -6.61 -0.95
N LYS A 472 -25.42 -5.44 -0.31
CA LYS A 472 -26.46 -4.79 0.51
C LYS A 472 -27.43 -3.90 -0.29
N LEU A 473 -27.21 -3.71 -1.59
CA LEU A 473 -28.06 -2.85 -2.42
C LEU A 473 -29.31 -3.60 -2.91
N PRO A 474 -30.47 -2.92 -3.01
CA PRO A 474 -31.64 -3.47 -3.69
C PRO A 474 -31.31 -3.91 -5.12
N VAL A 475 -31.92 -5.01 -5.58
CA VAL A 475 -31.70 -5.59 -6.92
C VAL A 475 -31.85 -4.57 -8.04
N SER A 476 -32.80 -3.63 -7.91
CA SER A 476 -32.98 -2.53 -8.87
C SER A 476 -31.77 -1.57 -8.94
N LYS A 477 -31.14 -1.26 -7.80
CA LYS A 477 -29.91 -0.45 -7.76
C LYS A 477 -28.70 -1.23 -8.30
N LYS A 478 -28.58 -2.53 -7.99
CA LYS A 478 -27.52 -3.39 -8.56
C LYS A 478 -27.63 -3.47 -10.09
N ALA A 479 -28.82 -3.74 -10.62
CA ALA A 479 -29.09 -3.75 -12.05
C ALA A 479 -28.81 -2.39 -12.74
N TRP A 480 -29.08 -1.28 -12.07
CA TRP A 480 -28.72 0.06 -12.56
C TRP A 480 -27.20 0.26 -12.62
N LEU A 481 -26.45 -0.15 -11.59
CA LEU A 481 -24.99 -0.07 -11.57
C LEU A 481 -24.35 -0.95 -12.65
N GLU A 482 -24.84 -2.18 -12.84
CA GLU A 482 -24.42 -3.02 -13.97
C GLU A 482 -24.70 -2.36 -15.32
N GLY A 483 -25.83 -1.67 -15.45
CA GLY A 483 -26.14 -0.84 -16.62
C GLY A 483 -25.09 0.25 -16.84
N ARG A 484 -24.64 0.93 -15.78
CA ARG A 484 -23.57 1.94 -15.86
C ARG A 484 -22.19 1.35 -16.16
N LEU A 485 -21.86 0.17 -15.65
CA LEU A 485 -20.63 -0.55 -16.02
C LEU A 485 -20.62 -0.93 -17.51
N ARG A 486 -21.77 -1.38 -18.06
CA ARG A 486 -21.92 -1.65 -19.50
C ARG A 486 -21.82 -0.38 -20.34
N GLU A 487 -22.40 0.74 -19.88
CA GLU A 487 -22.26 2.06 -20.52
C GLU A 487 -20.80 2.53 -20.51
N MET A 488 -20.10 2.38 -19.39
CA MET A 488 -18.68 2.69 -19.23
C MET A 488 -17.81 1.89 -20.20
N ALA A 489 -17.99 0.56 -20.26
CA ALA A 489 -17.32 -0.31 -21.23
C ALA A 489 -17.66 0.06 -22.69
N GLY A 490 -18.90 0.47 -22.97
CA GLY A 490 -19.32 1.02 -24.25
C GLY A 490 -18.61 2.33 -24.63
N ILE A 491 -18.34 3.21 -23.65
CA ILE A 491 -17.55 4.43 -23.88
C ILE A 491 -16.08 4.09 -24.15
N THR A 492 -15.50 3.20 -23.35
CA THR A 492 -14.08 2.78 -23.47
C THR A 492 -13.80 2.06 -24.79
N SER A 493 -14.67 1.12 -25.22
CA SER A 493 -14.56 0.44 -26.52
C SER A 493 -14.68 1.39 -27.73
N ASN A 494 -15.41 2.49 -27.59
CA ASN A 494 -15.41 3.59 -28.58
C ASN A 494 -14.17 4.51 -28.46
N GLY A 495 -13.16 4.13 -27.68
CA GLY A 495 -11.92 4.87 -27.41
C GLY A 495 -12.11 6.12 -26.54
N GLY A 496 -13.26 6.26 -25.86
CA GLY A 496 -13.45 7.25 -24.81
C GLY A 496 -12.82 6.80 -23.50
N ALA A 497 -13.04 7.58 -22.44
CA ALA A 497 -12.69 7.18 -21.08
C ALA A 497 -13.82 7.57 -20.13
N ALA A 498 -14.17 6.69 -19.21
CA ALA A 498 -15.24 6.90 -18.23
C ALA A 498 -15.02 6.01 -17.00
N PHE A 499 -15.40 6.49 -15.83
CA PHE A 499 -15.27 5.77 -14.56
C PHE A 499 -16.48 6.01 -13.66
N LEU A 500 -16.72 5.09 -12.73
CA LEU A 500 -17.72 5.26 -11.67
C LEU A 500 -17.07 5.92 -10.45
N GLU A 501 -17.54 7.10 -10.08
CA GLU A 501 -17.26 7.68 -8.76
C GLU A 501 -18.28 7.11 -7.75
N TYR A 502 -17.79 6.61 -6.63
CA TYR A 502 -18.59 6.42 -5.41
C TYR A 502 -18.19 7.44 -4.35
N TYR A 503 -19.17 7.99 -3.65
CA TYR A 503 -18.98 8.80 -2.45
C TYR A 503 -20.17 8.63 -1.50
N ALA A 504 -19.93 8.06 -0.31
CA ALA A 504 -20.98 7.65 0.61
C ALA A 504 -21.94 8.78 1.02
N SER A 505 -21.41 10.00 1.24
CA SER A 505 -22.17 11.15 1.75
C SER A 505 -22.86 12.00 0.67
N ALA A 506 -23.05 11.48 -0.55
CA ALA A 506 -23.86 12.15 -1.60
C ALA A 506 -25.29 11.60 -1.70
N ASP A 507 -26.24 12.46 -2.05
CA ASP A 507 -27.64 12.10 -2.32
C ASP A 507 -27.77 10.96 -3.35
N GLU A 508 -26.93 11.01 -4.38
CA GLU A 508 -26.66 9.92 -5.32
C GLU A 508 -25.22 9.45 -5.10
N PRO A 509 -24.98 8.37 -4.32
CA PRO A 509 -23.63 7.94 -3.98
C PRO A 509 -22.80 7.49 -5.17
N TRP A 510 -23.43 7.10 -6.29
CA TRP A 510 -22.77 6.57 -7.49
C TRP A 510 -22.99 7.48 -8.69
N ALA A 511 -21.92 7.93 -9.33
CA ALA A 511 -21.98 8.79 -10.51
C ALA A 511 -21.04 8.33 -11.62
N LEU A 512 -21.58 8.12 -12.84
CA LEU A 512 -20.76 7.86 -14.02
C LEU A 512 -20.12 9.17 -14.50
N ARG A 513 -18.78 9.21 -14.52
CA ARG A 513 -17.98 10.35 -14.95
C ARG A 513 -17.37 10.04 -16.32
N VAL A 514 -17.60 10.91 -17.31
CA VAL A 514 -17.16 10.70 -18.70
C VAL A 514 -16.13 11.76 -19.08
N LEU A 515 -14.91 11.31 -19.39
CA LEU A 515 -13.84 12.14 -19.96
C LEU A 515 -14.17 12.39 -21.44
N LYS A 516 -14.79 13.53 -21.71
CA LYS A 516 -15.18 13.94 -23.08
C LYS A 516 -13.93 14.06 -23.95
N LYS A 517 -13.84 13.24 -25.00
CA LYS A 517 -12.76 13.28 -26.00
C LYS A 517 -12.45 14.72 -26.43
N PRO A 518 -11.18 15.13 -26.50
CA PRO A 518 -10.82 16.41 -27.11
C PRO A 518 -11.24 16.35 -28.58
N ARG A 519 -12.12 17.26 -29.01
CA ARG A 519 -12.56 17.32 -30.42
C ARG A 519 -11.34 17.67 -31.29
N LEU A 520 -10.76 16.66 -31.94
CA LEU A 520 -9.57 16.76 -32.82
C LEU A 520 -9.65 17.92 -33.83
N GLY A 521 -10.86 18.23 -34.32
CA GLY A 521 -11.12 19.34 -35.25
C GLY A 521 -11.07 20.76 -34.64
N LEU A 522 -11.07 20.92 -33.30
CA LEU A 522 -10.92 22.21 -32.62
C LEU A 522 -9.45 22.50 -32.30
N ALA A 523 -8.69 21.53 -31.79
CA ALA A 523 -7.26 21.69 -31.55
C ALA A 523 -6.52 22.05 -32.85
N LYS A 524 -6.80 21.34 -33.97
CA LYS A 524 -6.26 21.70 -35.29
C LYS A 524 -6.62 23.13 -35.71
N ARG A 525 -7.81 23.66 -35.39
CA ARG A 525 -8.17 25.06 -35.71
C ARG A 525 -7.43 26.07 -34.84
N VAL A 526 -7.29 25.82 -33.54
CA VAL A 526 -6.57 26.72 -32.63
C VAL A 526 -5.08 26.78 -33.00
N PHE A 527 -4.45 25.64 -33.27
CA PHE A 527 -3.05 25.62 -33.74
C PHE A 527 -2.88 26.22 -35.14
N HIS A 528 -3.84 26.05 -36.06
CA HIS A 528 -3.78 26.70 -37.38
C HIS A 528 -4.09 28.21 -37.33
N TRP A 529 -4.80 28.68 -36.30
CA TRP A 529 -5.02 30.11 -36.04
C TRP A 529 -3.78 30.77 -35.44
N LEU A 530 -3.18 30.17 -34.40
CA LEU A 530 -1.92 30.63 -33.82
C LEU A 530 -0.74 30.56 -34.81
N GLY A 531 -0.73 29.55 -35.69
CA GLY A 531 0.26 29.41 -36.76
C GLY A 531 0.12 30.43 -37.92
N ARG A 532 -0.92 31.28 -37.91
CA ARG A 532 -1.12 32.37 -38.89
C ARG A 532 -0.82 33.77 -38.33
N GLN A 533 -0.33 33.87 -37.08
CA GLN A 533 0.13 35.13 -36.47
C GLN A 533 1.66 35.20 -36.29
N LYS A 534 2.41 34.55 -37.19
CA LYS A 534 3.85 34.73 -37.38
C LYS A 534 4.13 35.13 -38.82
#